data_AF-A0A0G1Y4B0-F1
#
_entry.id   AF-A0A0G1Y4B0-F1
#
_cell.length_a   1.000
_cell.length_b   1.000
_cell.length_c   1.000
_cell.angle_alpha   90.00
_cell.angle_beta   90.00
_cell.angle_gamma   90.00
#
_symmetry.space_group_name_H-M   'P 1'
#
loop_
_entity.id
_entity.type
_entity.pdbx_description
1 polymer ?
#
loop_
_entity_poly.entity_id
_entity_poly.type
_entity_poly.pdbx_seq_one_letter_code
_entity_poly.pdbx_strand_id
1 'polypeptide(L)'
;MNWPPTTMATQHPDNATAPWWKADGSAFISTQDEIGELITLFSELPIDEYMWDWEGKYVDEAVGEKLYAQAAELLQKRPLGKEIHLTFRIPAFNGGKMHRMARAFMNMLSLSDLAQDIGAPVPPVREMFLPLTVSADQLIKVRQAFMQVAEYHRNIFHDGARKHDALLSAVRVTPLVEDIDSMFSIERILQPYWKVLLEDGVNVQETGLRVFLARSDPALNSGMVAAVLAIKAALSKSDELSRELGFEVFPIIGTGSLPFRGSVNPKYTEVFLEQYSGVRTYSIQSAFRYDYPKGEVERALELIKREAPKRPVQHVPEEDRVKLQEMAKIFTSCWGSSIEALESHINTLAQYTPSRRERLQHIGLFGYCRGVGTVKLPRAIKFTAALYSIGVPPELIATGRGLTRVREEGLLPVLDRYYPALRADLEHAGKYLNRENVELAARKENVFQEIKKDIEAIDAYLGTPLGPRQPRHMVHRNLTSTIFHRMQEDPVDAEAVEHDIVEAAVIRRSLG
;
A
#
# COMPACT_ATOMS: atom_id res chain seq x y z
N MET A 1 -8.21 23.55 9.24
CA MET A 1 -8.24 22.08 9.44
C MET A 1 -7.80 21.46 8.14
N ASN A 2 -6.72 20.69 8.17
CA ASN A 2 -6.20 19.99 7.01
C ASN A 2 -6.96 18.67 6.86
N TRP A 3 -8.11 18.68 6.21
CA TRP A 3 -8.97 17.50 6.07
C TRP A 3 -9.65 17.44 4.69
N PRO A 4 -9.70 16.26 4.03
CA PRO A 4 -8.95 15.04 4.38
C PRO A 4 -7.42 15.24 4.22
N PRO A 5 -6.58 14.53 4.99
CA PRO A 5 -5.14 14.55 4.75
C PRO A 5 -4.81 14.04 3.35
N THR A 6 -3.85 14.66 2.68
CA THR A 6 -3.52 14.28 1.29
C THR A 6 -2.35 13.31 1.21
N THR A 7 -1.38 13.45 2.12
CA THR A 7 -0.14 12.66 2.13
C THR A 7 -0.02 11.88 3.44
N MET A 8 0.02 10.55 3.34
CA MET A 8 0.06 9.66 4.49
C MET A 8 1.36 8.87 4.53
N ALA A 9 2.26 9.23 5.43
CA ALA A 9 3.45 8.45 5.74
C ALA A 9 3.07 7.07 6.31
N THR A 10 3.79 6.02 5.90
CA THR A 10 3.52 4.65 6.36
C THR A 10 4.79 3.88 6.72
N GLN A 11 4.65 2.85 7.54
CA GLN A 11 5.76 2.02 8.04
C GLN A 11 6.05 0.79 7.15
N HIS A 12 5.99 0.97 5.83
CA HIS A 12 6.34 -0.09 4.89
C HIS A 12 7.88 -0.27 4.82
N PRO A 13 8.41 -1.51 4.82
CA PRO A 13 9.83 -1.80 4.78
C PRO A 13 10.37 -1.90 3.34
N ASP A 14 10.02 -0.95 2.47
CA ASP A 14 10.30 -0.99 1.04
C ASP A 14 11.56 -0.21 0.61
N ASN A 15 12.23 0.49 1.53
CA ASN A 15 13.42 1.29 1.20
C ASN A 15 14.65 0.43 0.86
N ALA A 16 15.39 0.85 -0.16
CA ALA A 16 16.69 0.28 -0.50
C ALA A 16 17.82 0.88 0.34
N THR A 17 17.84 2.21 0.49
CA THR A 17 18.88 2.99 1.16
C THR A 17 18.51 3.40 2.58
N ALA A 18 19.50 3.89 3.32
CA ALA A 18 19.30 4.47 4.64
C ALA A 18 18.50 5.77 4.60
N PRO A 19 17.59 6.00 5.56
CA PRO A 19 16.95 7.30 5.74
C PRO A 19 17.99 8.39 6.01
N TRP A 20 17.79 9.57 5.41
CA TRP A 20 18.71 10.70 5.53
C TRP A 20 18.88 11.25 6.96
N TRP A 21 17.92 10.97 7.85
CA TRP A 21 17.94 11.39 9.26
C TRP A 21 18.62 10.37 10.18
N LYS A 22 18.98 9.18 9.69
CA LYS A 22 19.53 8.12 10.53
C LYS A 22 21.06 8.24 10.61
N ALA A 23 21.56 8.59 11.80
CA ALA A 23 22.98 8.92 12.01
C ALA A 23 23.95 7.75 11.85
N ASP A 24 23.51 6.52 12.12
CA ASP A 24 24.33 5.30 11.99
C ASP A 24 24.45 4.79 10.55
N GLY A 25 23.76 5.44 9.58
CA GLY A 25 23.76 5.04 8.18
C GLY A 25 23.04 3.72 7.88
N SER A 26 22.29 3.15 8.83
CA SER A 26 21.60 1.88 8.62
C SER A 26 20.29 2.04 7.83
N ALA A 27 20.00 1.10 6.93
CA ALA A 27 18.72 1.07 6.23
C ALA A 27 17.58 0.46 7.05
N PHE A 28 17.90 -0.12 8.21
CA PHE A 28 16.92 -0.69 9.13
C PHE A 28 16.35 0.37 10.08
N ILE A 29 15.03 0.51 10.10
CA ILE A 29 14.31 1.38 11.03
C ILE A 29 13.72 0.49 12.14
N SER A 30 14.32 0.56 13.33
CA SER A 30 13.86 -0.15 14.52
C SER A 30 12.59 0.48 15.09
N THR A 31 11.88 -0.22 15.97
CA THR A 31 10.68 0.35 16.63
C THR A 31 11.02 1.59 17.46
N GLN A 32 12.24 1.69 17.98
CA GLN A 32 12.71 2.85 18.74
C GLN A 32 12.94 4.09 17.86
N ASP A 33 13.30 3.89 16.59
CA ASP A 33 13.50 4.98 15.64
C ASP A 33 12.17 5.60 15.17
N GLU A 34 11.04 4.88 15.25
CA GLU A 34 9.80 5.25 14.56
C GLU A 34 9.13 6.50 15.12
N ILE A 35 9.33 6.80 16.40
CA ILE A 35 8.82 8.05 16.99
C ILE A 35 9.65 9.23 16.48
N GLY A 36 10.98 9.09 16.45
CA GLY A 36 11.87 10.08 15.85
C GLY A 36 11.58 10.27 14.35
N GLU A 37 11.33 9.18 13.63
CA GLU A 37 10.89 9.19 12.23
C GLU A 37 9.60 10.01 12.08
N LEU A 38 8.55 9.70 12.85
CA LEU A 38 7.27 10.41 12.78
C LEU A 38 7.46 11.92 13.02
N ILE A 39 8.20 12.30 14.05
CA ILE A 39 8.47 13.72 14.38
C ILE A 39 9.24 14.40 13.25
N THR A 40 10.28 13.74 12.74
CA THR A 40 11.11 14.24 11.64
C THR A 40 10.28 14.46 10.38
N LEU A 41 9.42 13.50 10.01
CA LEU A 41 8.62 13.59 8.80
C LEU A 41 7.53 14.66 8.89
N PHE A 42 6.90 14.83 10.05
CA PHE A 42 5.97 15.96 10.23
C PHE A 42 6.70 17.30 10.25
N SER A 43 7.93 17.36 10.77
CA SER A 43 8.66 18.61 10.87
C SER A 43 9.26 19.06 9.54
N GLU A 44 9.77 18.11 8.75
CA GLU A 44 10.64 18.41 7.61
C GLU A 44 10.06 18.05 6.25
N LEU A 45 8.99 17.26 6.17
CA LEU A 45 8.33 16.95 4.91
C LEU A 45 6.87 17.46 4.88
N PRO A 46 6.31 17.73 3.69
CA PRO A 46 4.90 18.04 3.51
C PRO A 46 3.99 16.83 3.74
N ILE A 47 4.08 16.18 4.91
CA ILE A 47 3.25 15.05 5.34
C ILE A 47 2.09 15.54 6.23
N ASP A 48 0.89 15.02 5.96
CA ASP A 48 -0.35 15.37 6.66
C ASP A 48 -0.79 14.31 7.67
N GLU A 49 -0.51 13.04 7.37
CA GLU A 49 -0.96 11.91 8.16
C GLU A 49 0.16 10.89 8.34
N TYR A 50 0.19 10.21 9.48
CA TYR A 50 1.07 9.08 9.74
C TYR A 50 0.24 7.85 10.12
N MET A 51 0.39 6.78 9.35
CA MET A 51 -0.25 5.49 9.65
C MET A 51 0.64 4.68 10.59
N TRP A 52 0.15 4.43 11.80
CA TRP A 52 0.82 3.61 12.81
C TRP A 52 0.37 2.15 12.70
N ASP A 53 1.30 1.25 12.37
CA ASP A 53 1.01 -0.16 12.08
C ASP A 53 0.94 -1.01 13.36
N TRP A 54 -0.28 -1.31 13.81
CA TRP A 54 -0.55 -2.26 14.90
C TRP A 54 -0.75 -3.71 14.44
N GLU A 55 -0.78 -3.96 13.14
CA GLU A 55 -1.02 -5.28 12.56
C GLU A 55 0.28 -6.09 12.49
N GLY A 56 1.32 -5.47 11.95
CA GLY A 56 2.49 -6.17 11.44
C GLY A 56 3.72 -6.25 12.35
N LYS A 57 3.68 -5.72 13.58
CA LYS A 57 4.84 -5.63 14.49
C LYS A 57 4.44 -5.60 15.97
N TYR A 58 5.43 -5.72 16.86
CA TYR A 58 5.28 -5.35 18.27
C TYR A 58 5.36 -3.83 18.38
N VAL A 59 4.27 -3.20 18.82
CA VAL A 59 4.14 -1.75 18.82
C VAL A 59 4.67 -1.14 20.11
N ASP A 60 5.28 0.04 20.02
CA ASP A 60 5.50 0.91 21.17
C ASP A 60 4.16 1.49 21.65
N GLU A 61 3.62 0.91 22.72
CA GLU A 61 2.36 1.36 23.33
C GLU A 61 2.49 2.76 23.98
N ALA A 62 3.70 3.31 24.14
CA ALA A 62 3.92 4.66 24.66
C ALA A 62 4.02 5.74 23.56
N VAL A 63 3.63 5.43 22.32
CA VAL A 63 3.74 6.36 21.16
C VAL A 63 3.17 7.75 21.45
N GLY A 64 1.99 7.82 22.08
CA GLY A 64 1.31 9.08 22.37
C GLY A 64 2.06 9.95 23.39
N GLU A 65 2.45 9.35 24.52
CA GLU A 65 3.19 10.03 25.60
C GLU A 65 4.54 10.55 25.10
N LYS A 66 5.30 9.68 24.42
CA LYS A 66 6.60 10.04 23.85
C LYS A 66 6.48 11.12 22.79
N LEU A 67 5.45 11.07 21.94
CA LEU A 67 5.21 12.08 20.91
C LEU A 67 4.92 13.46 21.54
N TYR A 68 4.04 13.53 22.53
CA TYR A 68 3.76 14.80 23.22
C TYR A 68 4.95 15.31 24.03
N ALA A 69 5.74 14.42 24.64
CA ALA A 69 6.94 14.79 25.39
C ALA A 69 8.07 15.31 24.49
N GLN A 70 8.31 14.66 23.34
CA GLN A 70 9.44 14.98 22.46
C GLN A 70 9.13 16.06 21.42
N ALA A 71 7.85 16.26 21.06
CA ALA A 71 7.43 17.15 19.99
C ALA A 71 6.43 18.23 20.43
N ALA A 72 6.47 18.64 21.70
CA ALA A 72 5.54 19.63 22.26
C ALA A 72 5.43 20.91 21.39
N GLU A 73 6.56 21.49 20.97
CA GLU A 73 6.57 22.70 20.13
C GLU A 73 5.92 22.49 18.76
N LEU A 74 6.17 21.33 18.13
CA LEU A 74 5.55 20.96 16.85
C LEU A 74 4.04 20.85 17.01
N LEU A 75 3.57 20.17 18.06
CA LEU A 75 2.16 19.90 18.29
C LEU A 75 1.38 21.13 18.75
N GLN A 76 2.03 22.09 19.42
CA GLN A 76 1.44 23.40 19.68
C GLN A 76 1.16 24.17 18.38
N LYS A 77 2.09 24.13 17.41
CA LYS A 77 1.94 24.80 16.11
C LYS A 77 1.00 24.04 15.17
N ARG A 78 1.04 22.70 15.20
CA ARG A 78 0.28 21.79 14.35
C ARG A 78 -0.39 20.72 15.22
N PRO A 79 -1.54 21.02 15.84
CA PRO A 79 -2.21 20.09 16.74
C PRO A 79 -2.57 18.77 16.08
N LEU A 80 -2.25 17.67 16.75
CA LEU A 80 -2.55 16.31 16.32
C LEU A 80 -4.06 16.07 16.33
N GLY A 81 -4.58 15.47 15.27
CA GLY A 81 -6.02 15.35 15.00
C GLY A 81 -6.65 16.60 14.38
N LYS A 82 -5.91 17.68 14.11
CA LYS A 82 -6.45 18.90 13.47
C LYS A 82 -5.66 19.36 12.25
N GLU A 83 -4.35 19.54 12.40
CA GLU A 83 -3.45 20.00 11.33
C GLU A 83 -2.57 18.87 10.79
N ILE A 84 -2.25 17.90 11.66
CA ILE A 84 -1.64 16.61 11.31
C ILE A 84 -2.46 15.49 11.93
N HIS A 85 -2.38 14.29 11.36
CA HIS A 85 -3.22 13.16 11.76
C HIS A 85 -2.40 11.91 12.06
N LEU A 86 -2.79 11.20 13.12
CA LEU A 86 -2.27 9.87 13.45
C LEU A 86 -3.42 8.88 13.31
N THR A 87 -3.19 7.84 12.51
CA THR A 87 -4.23 6.84 12.20
C THR A 87 -3.69 5.44 12.44
N PHE A 88 -4.47 4.60 13.11
CA PHE A 88 -4.02 3.26 13.49
C PHE A 88 -4.43 2.23 12.44
N ARG A 89 -3.48 1.49 11.88
CA ARG A 89 -3.79 0.25 11.17
C ARG A 89 -3.89 -0.88 12.19
N ILE A 90 -5.12 -1.25 12.55
CA ILE A 90 -5.37 -2.27 13.57
C ILE A 90 -5.20 -3.69 12.99
N PRO A 91 -5.01 -4.72 13.83
CA PRO A 91 -4.99 -6.11 13.38
C PRO A 91 -6.28 -6.49 12.64
N ALA A 92 -6.19 -7.40 11.67
CA ALA A 92 -7.35 -7.93 10.97
C ALA A 92 -8.33 -8.64 11.91
N PHE A 93 -9.62 -8.52 11.61
CA PHE A 93 -10.70 -9.13 12.39
C PHE A 93 -11.17 -10.43 11.74
N ASN A 94 -11.07 -11.54 12.48
CA ASN A 94 -11.46 -12.89 12.02
C ASN A 94 -12.62 -13.51 12.81
N GLY A 95 -13.51 -12.69 13.39
CA GLY A 95 -14.76 -13.18 13.99
C GLY A 95 -14.68 -13.61 15.46
N GLY A 96 -13.54 -13.47 16.15
CA GLY A 96 -13.52 -13.74 17.60
C GLY A 96 -12.26 -13.36 18.38
N LYS A 97 -11.07 -13.29 17.76
CA LYS A 97 -9.83 -12.95 18.47
C LYS A 97 -9.49 -11.47 18.34
N MET A 98 -9.73 -10.70 19.40
CA MET A 98 -9.44 -9.25 19.45
C MET A 98 -8.25 -8.87 20.37
N HIS A 99 -7.46 -9.83 20.89
CA HIS A 99 -6.45 -9.55 21.92
C HIS A 99 -5.46 -8.43 21.57
N ARG A 100 -4.96 -8.40 20.32
CA ARG A 100 -4.06 -7.34 19.86
C ARG A 100 -4.80 -6.04 19.55
N MET A 101 -6.04 -6.14 19.09
CA MET A 101 -6.90 -4.99 18.79
C MET A 101 -7.29 -4.23 20.05
N ALA A 102 -7.54 -4.93 21.16
CA ALA A 102 -7.83 -4.34 22.46
C ALA A 102 -6.71 -3.40 22.96
N ARG A 103 -5.45 -3.71 22.66
CA ARG A 103 -4.31 -2.85 22.99
C ARG A 103 -4.37 -1.52 22.22
N ALA A 104 -4.69 -1.58 20.93
CA ALA A 104 -4.86 -0.38 20.11
C ALA A 104 -6.05 0.48 20.60
N PHE A 105 -7.15 -0.16 21.01
CA PHE A 105 -8.32 0.55 21.58
C PHE A 105 -7.96 1.29 22.87
N MET A 106 -7.33 0.60 23.81
CA MET A 106 -6.90 1.22 25.07
C MET A 106 -5.89 2.34 24.83
N ASN A 107 -4.94 2.15 23.91
CA ASN A 107 -3.98 3.19 23.55
C ASN A 107 -4.65 4.47 23.01
N MET A 108 -5.65 4.31 22.13
CA MET A 108 -6.42 5.42 21.60
C MET A 108 -7.20 6.17 22.69
N LEU A 109 -7.74 5.46 23.68
CA LEU A 109 -8.44 6.06 24.82
C LEU A 109 -7.48 6.78 25.78
N SER A 110 -6.37 6.15 26.16
CA SER A 110 -5.35 6.77 27.02
C SER A 110 -4.72 8.01 26.38
N LEU A 111 -4.50 7.98 25.06
CA LEU A 111 -4.01 9.15 24.33
C LEU A 111 -5.05 10.28 24.27
N SER A 112 -6.34 9.95 24.23
CA SER A 112 -7.42 10.94 24.33
C SER A 112 -7.45 11.59 25.71
N ASP A 113 -7.24 10.83 26.79
CA ASP A 113 -7.13 11.37 28.15
C ASP A 113 -5.94 12.32 28.28
N LEU A 114 -4.74 11.87 27.89
CA LEU A 114 -3.54 12.69 27.92
C LEU A 114 -3.74 14.00 27.15
N ALA A 115 -4.34 13.93 25.97
CA ALA A 115 -4.62 15.10 25.14
C ALA A 115 -5.55 16.10 25.86
N GLN A 116 -6.56 15.62 26.60
CA GLN A 116 -7.43 16.50 27.38
C GLN A 116 -6.68 17.14 28.55
N ASP A 117 -5.88 16.36 29.27
CA ASP A 117 -5.13 16.84 30.45
C ASP A 117 -4.14 17.95 30.08
N ILE A 118 -3.55 17.90 28.89
CA ILE A 118 -2.64 18.94 28.36
C ILE A 118 -3.39 20.05 27.59
N GLY A 119 -4.72 19.99 27.48
CA GLY A 119 -5.53 21.01 26.82
C GLY A 119 -5.46 21.00 25.28
N ALA A 120 -5.20 19.85 24.66
CA ALA A 120 -5.24 19.70 23.20
C ALA A 120 -6.67 19.94 22.67
N PRO A 121 -6.83 20.53 21.47
CA PRO A 121 -8.12 21.00 20.98
C PRO A 121 -9.07 19.88 20.52
N VAL A 122 -8.52 18.70 20.19
CA VAL A 122 -9.27 17.55 19.65
C VAL A 122 -8.59 16.22 20.05
N PRO A 123 -9.31 15.09 20.03
CA PRO A 123 -8.70 13.78 20.22
C PRO A 123 -7.62 13.49 19.16
N PRO A 124 -6.43 12.98 19.54
CA PRO A 124 -5.29 12.89 18.62
C PRO A 124 -5.43 11.80 17.55
N VAL A 125 -6.09 10.70 17.89
CA VAL A 125 -6.39 9.57 16.99
C VAL A 125 -7.91 9.44 16.95
N ARG A 126 -8.49 9.41 15.74
CA ARG A 126 -9.95 9.37 15.52
C ARG A 126 -10.36 8.32 14.49
N GLU A 127 -9.39 7.59 13.93
CA GLU A 127 -9.64 6.66 12.84
C GLU A 127 -8.76 5.42 12.98
N MET A 128 -9.34 4.28 12.62
CA MET A 128 -8.66 2.99 12.55
C MET A 128 -8.86 2.37 11.16
N PHE A 129 -7.79 1.94 10.50
CA PHE A 129 -7.87 1.13 9.28
C PHE A 129 -7.96 -0.35 9.61
N LEU A 130 -9.02 -1.00 9.14
CA LEU A 130 -9.24 -2.44 9.30
C LEU A 130 -8.77 -3.19 8.04
N PRO A 131 -7.62 -3.89 8.06
CA PRO A 131 -7.14 -4.70 6.94
C PRO A 131 -8.03 -5.91 6.68
N LEU A 132 -7.92 -6.48 5.48
CA LEU A 132 -8.67 -7.65 5.02
C LEU A 132 -10.19 -7.52 5.21
N THR A 133 -10.71 -6.32 4.92
CA THR A 133 -12.15 -6.07 5.01
C THR A 133 -12.85 -6.57 3.75
N VAL A 134 -13.75 -7.53 3.93
CA VAL A 134 -14.60 -8.14 2.90
C VAL A 134 -16.10 -7.95 3.17
N SER A 135 -16.47 -7.43 4.34
CA SER A 135 -17.88 -7.18 4.68
C SER A 135 -18.08 -6.00 5.63
N ALA A 136 -19.26 -5.37 5.56
CA ALA A 136 -19.67 -4.32 6.48
C ALA A 136 -19.75 -4.81 7.94
N ASP A 137 -20.12 -6.07 8.15
CA ASP A 137 -20.24 -6.69 9.48
C ASP A 137 -18.92 -6.68 10.26
N GLN A 138 -17.77 -6.86 9.58
CA GLN A 138 -16.46 -6.74 10.22
C GLN A 138 -16.25 -5.33 10.80
N LEU A 139 -16.58 -4.28 10.05
CA LEU A 139 -16.44 -2.89 10.47
C LEU A 139 -17.39 -2.56 11.64
N ILE A 140 -18.64 -3.00 11.54
CA ILE A 140 -19.67 -2.79 12.56
C ILE A 140 -19.24 -3.45 13.88
N LYS A 141 -18.82 -4.71 13.86
CA LYS A 141 -18.37 -5.44 15.06
C LYS A 141 -17.15 -4.81 15.71
N VAL A 142 -16.16 -4.40 14.91
CA VAL A 142 -14.96 -3.73 15.43
C VAL A 142 -15.33 -2.39 16.07
N ARG A 143 -16.18 -1.59 15.42
CA ARG A 143 -16.62 -0.30 15.98
C ARG A 143 -17.42 -0.51 17.27
N GLN A 144 -18.37 -1.44 17.30
CA GLN A 144 -19.16 -1.75 18.50
C GLN A 144 -18.26 -2.21 19.67
N ALA A 145 -17.27 -3.06 19.39
CA ALA A 145 -16.30 -3.48 20.40
C ALA A 145 -15.50 -2.29 20.96
N PHE A 146 -15.05 -1.37 20.11
CA PHE A 146 -14.40 -0.14 20.56
C PHE A 146 -15.32 0.69 21.46
N MET A 147 -16.58 0.90 21.06
CA MET A 147 -17.55 1.67 21.84
C MET A 147 -17.79 1.06 23.23
N GLN A 148 -17.91 -0.28 23.32
CA GLN A 148 -18.07 -0.99 24.60
C GLN A 148 -16.83 -0.85 25.50
N VAL A 149 -15.62 -0.98 24.92
CA VAL A 149 -14.37 -0.79 25.67
C VAL A 149 -14.24 0.65 26.16
N ALA A 150 -14.64 1.63 25.35
CA ALA A 150 -14.62 3.03 25.74
C ALA A 150 -15.63 3.34 26.86
N GLU A 151 -16.81 2.73 26.83
CA GLU A 151 -17.78 2.83 27.92
C GLU A 151 -17.26 2.21 29.22
N TYR A 152 -16.65 1.02 29.14
CA TYR A 152 -16.00 0.40 30.29
C TYR A 152 -14.88 1.29 30.86
N HIS A 153 -14.01 1.81 29.99
CA HIS A 153 -12.94 2.73 30.37
C HIS A 153 -13.48 3.99 31.07
N ARG A 154 -14.56 4.59 30.54
CA ARG A 154 -15.24 5.73 31.16
C ARG A 154 -15.73 5.41 32.58
N ASN A 155 -16.34 4.25 32.77
CA ASN A 155 -16.91 3.85 34.06
C ASN A 155 -15.83 3.56 35.11
N ILE A 156 -14.69 3.02 34.70
CA ILE A 156 -13.61 2.62 35.62
C ILE A 156 -12.67 3.78 35.96
N PHE A 157 -12.25 4.58 34.98
CA PHE A 157 -11.18 5.57 35.16
C PHE A 157 -11.67 7.02 35.29
N HIS A 158 -12.95 7.28 35.00
CA HIS A 158 -13.49 8.64 34.91
C HIS A 158 -14.81 8.82 35.67
N ASP A 159 -15.18 7.88 36.55
CA ASP A 159 -16.43 7.92 37.34
C ASP A 159 -17.70 8.19 36.50
N GLY A 160 -17.71 7.71 35.23
CA GLY A 160 -18.81 7.95 34.30
C GLY A 160 -18.83 9.35 33.65
N ALA A 161 -17.82 10.19 33.87
CA ALA A 161 -17.72 11.51 33.26
C ALA A 161 -17.62 11.44 31.73
N ARG A 162 -18.22 12.42 31.06
CA ARG A 162 -18.29 12.53 29.57
C ARG A 162 -16.99 12.96 28.90
N LYS A 163 -15.82 12.58 29.44
CA LYS A 163 -14.51 12.95 28.90
C LYS A 163 -14.30 12.46 27.46
N HIS A 164 -14.87 11.31 27.08
CA HIS A 164 -14.63 10.71 25.75
C HIS A 164 -15.64 11.06 24.66
N ASP A 165 -16.62 11.91 24.92
CA ASP A 165 -17.73 12.13 23.98
C ASP A 165 -17.26 12.73 22.63
N ALA A 166 -16.22 13.57 22.64
CA ALA A 166 -15.60 14.09 21.43
C ALA A 166 -14.91 13.01 20.59
N LEU A 167 -14.32 11.98 21.23
CA LEU A 167 -13.72 10.85 20.54
C LEU A 167 -14.80 9.92 19.99
N LEU A 168 -15.81 9.59 20.80
CA LEU A 168 -16.87 8.66 20.42
C LEU A 168 -17.76 9.18 19.28
N SER A 169 -17.94 10.50 19.19
CA SER A 169 -18.64 11.15 18.07
C SER A 169 -17.80 11.23 16.80
N ALA A 170 -16.47 11.07 16.90
CA ALA A 170 -15.54 11.19 15.77
C ALA A 170 -14.96 9.84 15.29
N VAL A 171 -14.99 8.80 16.13
CA VAL A 171 -14.30 7.53 15.86
C VAL A 171 -14.90 6.78 14.66
N ARG A 172 -14.01 6.35 13.77
CA ARG A 172 -14.34 5.60 12.56
C ARG A 172 -13.44 4.39 12.39
N VAL A 173 -14.02 3.34 11.81
CA VAL A 173 -13.29 2.18 11.34
C VAL A 173 -13.35 2.20 9.81
N THR A 174 -12.27 2.61 9.18
CA THR A 174 -12.19 2.72 7.73
C THR A 174 -11.76 1.38 7.13
N PRO A 175 -12.52 0.85 6.14
CA PRO A 175 -12.16 -0.41 5.50
C PRO A 175 -10.88 -0.28 4.69
N LEU A 176 -9.94 -1.19 4.92
CA LEU A 176 -8.84 -1.49 4.01
C LEU A 176 -9.19 -2.76 3.21
N VAL A 177 -9.54 -2.56 1.94
CA VAL A 177 -9.98 -3.59 1.01
C VAL A 177 -8.79 -4.06 0.18
N GLU A 178 -8.55 -5.37 0.16
CA GLU A 178 -7.30 -5.99 -0.32
C GLU A 178 -7.52 -7.08 -1.39
N ASP A 179 -8.76 -7.32 -1.81
CA ASP A 179 -9.11 -8.29 -2.86
C ASP A 179 -9.95 -7.67 -3.99
N ILE A 180 -9.81 -8.25 -5.18
CA ILE A 180 -10.40 -7.75 -6.43
C ILE A 180 -11.93 -7.83 -6.41
N ASP A 181 -12.49 -8.92 -5.88
CA ASP A 181 -13.94 -9.15 -5.89
C ASP A 181 -14.67 -8.13 -5.00
N SER A 182 -14.13 -7.87 -3.80
CA SER A 182 -14.63 -6.85 -2.89
C SER A 182 -14.48 -5.45 -3.47
N MET A 183 -13.42 -5.14 -4.21
CA MET A 183 -13.28 -3.84 -4.89
C MET A 183 -14.32 -3.64 -5.99
N PHE A 184 -14.63 -4.68 -6.77
CA PHE A 184 -15.67 -4.61 -7.79
C PHE A 184 -17.10 -4.53 -7.22
N SER A 185 -17.28 -4.97 -5.97
CA SER A 185 -18.57 -4.97 -5.25
C SER A 185 -18.51 -4.10 -4.00
N ILE A 186 -17.73 -3.02 -4.04
CA ILE A 186 -17.37 -2.20 -2.87
C ILE A 186 -18.61 -1.64 -2.14
N GLU A 187 -19.70 -1.43 -2.86
CA GLU A 187 -20.98 -0.97 -2.33
C GLU A 187 -21.55 -1.89 -1.25
N ARG A 188 -21.26 -3.20 -1.33
CA ARG A 188 -21.71 -4.20 -0.34
C ARG A 188 -21.02 -4.03 1.01
N ILE A 189 -19.84 -3.40 1.04
CA ILE A 189 -19.08 -3.10 2.26
C ILE A 189 -19.45 -1.70 2.76
N LEU A 190 -19.40 -0.71 1.87
CA LEU A 190 -19.51 0.70 2.26
C LEU A 190 -20.94 1.08 2.63
N GLN A 191 -21.93 0.76 1.79
CA GLN A 191 -23.29 1.27 1.96
C GLN A 191 -23.93 0.82 3.30
N PRO A 192 -23.85 -0.45 3.73
CA PRO A 192 -24.44 -0.86 5.00
C PRO A 192 -23.70 -0.24 6.20
N TYR A 193 -22.37 -0.19 6.17
CA TYR A 193 -21.58 0.37 7.27
C TYR A 193 -21.82 1.88 7.42
N TRP A 194 -21.85 2.62 6.32
CA TRP A 194 -22.07 4.06 6.35
C TRP A 194 -23.47 4.44 6.82
N LYS A 195 -24.50 3.64 6.51
CA LYS A 195 -25.84 3.81 7.08
C LYS A 195 -25.83 3.69 8.60
N VAL A 196 -25.11 2.72 9.16
CA VAL A 196 -24.93 2.59 10.61
C VAL A 196 -24.24 3.82 11.20
N LEU A 197 -23.21 4.37 10.54
CA LEU A 197 -22.57 5.60 11.02
C LEU A 197 -23.50 6.82 11.02
N LEU A 198 -24.40 6.92 10.04
CA LEU A 198 -25.43 7.96 9.99
C LEU A 198 -26.43 7.80 11.13
N GLU A 199 -26.91 6.58 11.37
CA GLU A 199 -27.85 6.25 12.46
C GLU A 199 -27.23 6.54 13.84
N ASP A 200 -25.92 6.28 13.99
CA ASP A 200 -25.16 6.56 15.21
C ASP A 200 -24.80 8.04 15.39
N GLY A 201 -25.22 8.93 14.49
CA GLY A 201 -25.04 10.37 14.60
C GLY A 201 -23.61 10.86 14.36
N VAL A 202 -22.78 10.10 13.64
CA VAL A 202 -21.43 10.55 13.25
C VAL A 202 -21.56 11.76 12.33
N ASN A 203 -20.82 12.84 12.61
CA ASN A 203 -20.86 14.07 11.80
C ASN A 203 -20.12 13.89 10.46
N VAL A 204 -20.76 13.19 9.52
CA VAL A 204 -20.20 12.92 8.18
C VAL A 204 -20.28 14.13 7.25
N GLN A 205 -21.10 15.13 7.58
CA GLN A 205 -21.25 16.33 6.74
C GLN A 205 -20.00 17.21 6.80
N GLU A 206 -19.36 17.31 7.97
CA GLU A 206 -18.12 18.07 8.12
C GLU A 206 -16.88 17.27 7.69
N THR A 207 -16.89 15.95 7.89
CA THR A 207 -15.68 15.15 7.76
C THR A 207 -15.70 14.13 6.61
N GLY A 208 -16.82 13.96 5.91
CA GLY A 208 -16.99 12.86 4.96
C GLY A 208 -16.70 11.47 5.57
N LEU A 209 -16.52 10.49 4.69
CA LEU A 209 -16.09 9.13 5.03
C LEU A 209 -14.96 8.66 4.12
N ARG A 210 -14.10 7.78 4.63
CA ARG A 210 -12.92 7.27 3.91
C ARG A 210 -13.10 5.80 3.53
N VAL A 211 -12.38 5.38 2.49
CA VAL A 211 -12.22 3.98 2.09
C VAL A 211 -10.78 3.79 1.65
N PHE A 212 -10.12 2.73 2.11
CA PHE A 212 -8.73 2.45 1.79
C PHE A 212 -8.64 1.27 0.81
N LEU A 213 -8.16 1.55 -0.40
CA LEU A 213 -7.94 0.57 -1.45
C LEU A 213 -6.47 0.18 -1.50
N ALA A 214 -6.16 -1.10 -1.21
CA ALA A 214 -4.80 -1.60 -1.33
C ALA A 214 -4.39 -1.77 -2.80
N ARG A 215 -3.10 -1.62 -3.10
CA ARG A 215 -2.60 -1.86 -4.46
C ARG A 215 -1.68 -3.07 -4.53
N SER A 216 -0.81 -3.21 -3.54
CA SER A 216 0.26 -4.23 -3.54
C SER A 216 -0.26 -5.67 -3.41
N ASP A 217 -1.14 -5.93 -2.44
CA ASP A 217 -1.65 -7.29 -2.19
C ASP A 217 -2.59 -7.78 -3.32
N PRO A 218 -3.53 -6.97 -3.86
CA PRO A 218 -4.29 -7.36 -5.04
C PRO A 218 -3.41 -7.65 -6.26
N ALA A 219 -2.35 -6.86 -6.49
CA ALA A 219 -1.44 -7.09 -7.61
C ALA A 219 -0.66 -8.40 -7.47
N LEU A 220 -0.20 -8.74 -6.25
CA LEU A 220 0.43 -10.03 -5.97
C LEU A 220 -0.53 -11.19 -6.23
N ASN A 221 -1.80 -11.05 -5.85
CA ASN A 221 -2.78 -12.14 -5.95
C ASN A 221 -3.35 -12.32 -7.36
N SER A 222 -3.46 -11.25 -8.14
CA SER A 222 -4.26 -11.23 -9.38
C SER A 222 -3.56 -10.57 -10.57
N GLY A 223 -2.32 -10.14 -10.40
CA GLY A 223 -1.57 -9.38 -11.40
C GLY A 223 -1.89 -7.88 -11.36
N MET A 224 -0.94 -7.08 -11.86
CA MET A 224 -0.99 -5.62 -11.81
C MET A 224 -2.23 -5.04 -12.50
N VAL A 225 -2.57 -5.52 -13.68
CA VAL A 225 -3.68 -4.95 -14.48
C VAL A 225 -5.02 -5.16 -13.79
N ALA A 226 -5.29 -6.37 -13.30
CA ALA A 226 -6.52 -6.67 -12.58
C ALA A 226 -6.71 -5.75 -11.35
N ALA A 227 -5.63 -5.55 -10.57
CA ALA A 227 -5.63 -4.64 -9.42
C ALA A 227 -5.99 -3.20 -9.78
N VAL A 228 -5.42 -2.67 -10.87
CA VAL A 228 -5.72 -1.30 -11.29
C VAL A 228 -7.16 -1.15 -11.76
N LEU A 229 -7.68 -2.10 -12.54
CA LEU A 229 -9.06 -2.06 -13.03
C LEU A 229 -10.08 -2.14 -11.89
N ALA A 230 -9.81 -2.99 -10.89
CA ALA A 230 -10.66 -3.12 -9.71
C ALA A 230 -10.71 -1.82 -8.89
N ILE A 231 -9.56 -1.16 -8.71
CA ILE A 231 -9.49 0.16 -8.05
C ILE A 231 -10.31 1.21 -8.82
N LYS A 232 -10.24 1.22 -10.16
CA LYS A 232 -11.03 2.16 -10.98
C LYS A 232 -12.53 1.97 -10.78
N ALA A 233 -13.00 0.72 -10.78
CA ALA A 233 -14.40 0.40 -10.49
C ALA A 233 -14.79 0.82 -9.07
N ALA A 234 -13.94 0.53 -8.08
CA ALA A 234 -14.19 0.88 -6.68
C ALA A 234 -14.27 2.40 -6.47
N LEU A 235 -13.39 3.19 -7.11
CA LEU A 235 -13.41 4.64 -7.04
C LEU A 235 -14.71 5.21 -7.64
N SER A 236 -15.10 4.76 -8.84
CA SER A 236 -16.35 5.20 -9.47
C SER A 236 -17.56 4.89 -8.59
N LYS A 237 -17.66 3.65 -8.09
CA LYS A 237 -18.79 3.24 -7.27
C LYS A 237 -18.83 3.96 -5.91
N SER A 238 -17.67 4.26 -5.32
CA SER A 238 -17.59 5.05 -4.08
C SER A 238 -18.08 6.49 -4.29
N ASP A 239 -17.78 7.09 -5.45
CA ASP A 239 -18.27 8.42 -5.84
C ASP A 239 -19.79 8.44 -6.11
N GLU A 240 -20.32 7.39 -6.75
CA GLU A 240 -21.76 7.21 -6.91
C GLU A 240 -22.47 7.15 -5.54
N LEU A 241 -21.97 6.34 -4.61
CA LEU A 241 -22.51 6.24 -3.25
C LEU A 241 -22.42 7.57 -2.48
N SER A 242 -21.35 8.34 -2.68
CA SER A 242 -21.20 9.69 -2.10
C SER A 242 -22.38 10.59 -2.47
N ARG A 243 -22.78 10.56 -3.74
CA ARG A 243 -23.92 11.35 -4.25
C ARG A 243 -25.26 10.81 -3.75
N GLU A 244 -25.43 9.49 -3.72
CA GLU A 244 -26.66 8.84 -3.25
C GLU A 244 -26.93 9.09 -1.76
N LEU A 245 -25.89 9.07 -0.93
CA LEU A 245 -26.00 9.21 0.52
C LEU A 245 -25.84 10.65 1.02
N GLY A 246 -25.46 11.58 0.15
CA GLY A 246 -25.41 13.01 0.44
C GLY A 246 -24.29 13.44 1.38
N PHE A 247 -23.11 12.80 1.30
CA PHE A 247 -21.89 13.23 2.00
C PHE A 247 -20.65 12.90 1.16
N GLU A 248 -19.55 13.61 1.39
CA GLU A 248 -18.30 13.39 0.65
C GLU A 248 -17.59 12.09 1.03
N VAL A 249 -17.03 11.42 0.02
CA VAL A 249 -16.16 10.25 0.19
C VAL A 249 -14.73 10.61 -0.18
N PHE A 250 -13.78 10.20 0.65
CA PHE A 250 -12.36 10.50 0.51
C PHE A 250 -11.54 9.21 0.40
N PRO A 251 -11.37 8.65 -0.82
CA PRO A 251 -10.61 7.42 -1.01
C PRO A 251 -9.13 7.59 -0.67
N ILE A 252 -8.55 6.53 -0.11
CA ILE A 252 -7.14 6.36 0.21
C ILE A 252 -6.60 5.25 -0.69
N ILE A 253 -5.39 5.41 -1.23
CA ILE A 253 -4.72 4.35 -1.99
C ILE A 253 -3.37 3.94 -1.39
N GLY A 254 -3.14 2.64 -1.33
CA GLY A 254 -1.96 2.01 -0.74
C GLY A 254 -0.95 1.58 -1.79
N THR A 255 -0.06 2.49 -2.16
CA THR A 255 0.85 2.38 -3.30
C THR A 255 2.32 2.38 -2.88
N GLY A 256 3.10 1.45 -3.43
CA GLY A 256 4.58 1.45 -3.38
C GLY A 256 5.20 2.15 -4.59
N SER A 257 6.52 2.37 -4.55
CA SER A 257 7.20 3.17 -5.57
C SER A 257 7.46 2.49 -6.91
N LEU A 258 7.55 1.16 -6.94
CA LEU A 258 7.66 0.41 -8.18
C LEU A 258 6.30 0.24 -8.86
N PRO A 259 6.26 0.13 -10.20
CA PRO A 259 5.01 -0.01 -10.94
C PRO A 259 4.17 -1.21 -10.52
N PHE A 260 4.74 -2.34 -10.07
CA PHE A 260 3.97 -3.48 -9.56
C PHE A 260 3.28 -3.25 -8.22
N ARG A 261 3.63 -2.19 -7.50
CA ARG A 261 3.00 -1.84 -6.22
C ARG A 261 2.25 -0.51 -6.22
N GLY A 262 2.27 0.25 -7.31
CA GLY A 262 1.50 1.48 -7.42
C GLY A 262 2.15 2.60 -8.23
N SER A 263 3.47 2.54 -8.45
CA SER A 263 4.22 3.54 -9.21
C SER A 263 4.25 4.94 -8.56
N VAL A 264 4.00 5.08 -7.24
CA VAL A 264 4.10 6.39 -6.59
C VAL A 264 5.58 6.74 -6.36
N ASN A 265 6.14 7.64 -7.16
CA ASN A 265 7.51 8.10 -6.97
C ASN A 265 7.73 9.56 -7.42
N PRO A 266 8.78 10.24 -6.91
CA PRO A 266 9.05 11.64 -7.24
C PRO A 266 9.30 11.93 -8.72
N LYS A 267 9.65 10.92 -9.53
CA LYS A 267 9.95 11.08 -10.97
C LYS A 267 8.77 10.73 -11.87
N TYR A 268 7.63 10.35 -11.29
CA TYR A 268 6.47 9.82 -11.99
C TYR A 268 5.15 10.37 -11.44
N THR A 269 5.21 11.46 -10.67
CA THR A 269 4.09 11.94 -9.87
C THR A 269 2.89 12.36 -10.71
N GLU A 270 3.07 13.03 -11.85
CA GLU A 270 1.95 13.49 -12.69
C GLU A 270 1.15 12.33 -13.31
N VAL A 271 1.87 11.36 -13.90
CA VAL A 271 1.28 10.15 -14.50
C VAL A 271 0.57 9.33 -13.42
N PHE A 272 1.17 9.20 -12.24
CA PHE A 272 0.58 8.53 -11.09
C PHE A 272 -0.74 9.19 -10.65
N LEU A 273 -0.76 10.52 -10.53
CA LEU A 273 -1.96 11.26 -10.15
C LEU A 273 -3.06 11.16 -11.21
N GLU A 274 -2.71 10.97 -12.49
CA GLU A 274 -3.69 10.79 -13.56
C GLU A 274 -4.30 9.40 -13.49
N GLN A 275 -3.45 8.40 -13.29
CA GLN A 275 -3.87 7.03 -13.09
C GLN A 275 -4.84 6.89 -11.91
N TYR A 276 -4.64 7.61 -10.83
CA TYR A 276 -5.48 7.51 -9.62
C TYR A 276 -6.26 8.78 -9.32
N SER A 277 -6.75 9.44 -10.38
CA SER A 277 -7.69 10.57 -10.28
C SER A 277 -8.92 10.20 -9.45
N GLY A 278 -9.28 11.05 -8.48
CA GLY A 278 -10.37 10.80 -7.53
C GLY A 278 -9.92 10.32 -6.15
N VAL A 279 -8.68 9.86 -6.00
CA VAL A 279 -8.09 9.58 -4.68
C VAL A 279 -7.82 10.89 -3.94
N ARG A 280 -7.94 10.86 -2.61
CA ARG A 280 -7.74 12.02 -1.73
C ARG A 280 -6.55 11.86 -0.80
N THR A 281 -6.22 10.64 -0.38
CA THR A 281 -5.02 10.37 0.42
C THR A 281 -4.13 9.34 -0.25
N TYR A 282 -2.84 9.63 -0.39
CA TYR A 282 -1.85 8.70 -0.94
C TYR A 282 -0.92 8.19 0.14
N SER A 283 -0.70 6.88 0.19
CA SER A 283 0.35 6.32 1.04
C SER A 283 1.74 6.68 0.48
N ILE A 284 2.53 7.36 1.29
CA ILE A 284 3.92 7.72 1.03
C ILE A 284 4.79 6.73 1.82
N GLN A 285 5.29 5.69 1.12
CA GLN A 285 6.05 4.59 1.71
C GLN A 285 7.53 4.95 1.90
N SER A 286 8.33 4.06 2.49
CA SER A 286 9.71 4.36 2.86
C SER A 286 10.60 4.56 1.63
N ALA A 287 10.40 3.79 0.56
CA ALA A 287 11.17 3.96 -0.68
C ALA A 287 11.00 5.37 -1.27
N PHE A 288 9.76 5.86 -1.37
CA PHE A 288 9.46 7.22 -1.83
C PHE A 288 10.24 8.27 -1.02
N ARG A 289 10.33 8.10 0.30
CA ARG A 289 10.91 9.09 1.22
C ARG A 289 12.44 9.04 1.27
N TYR A 290 13.02 7.85 1.12
CA TYR A 290 14.43 7.61 1.46
C TYR A 290 15.31 7.21 0.28
N ASP A 291 14.72 6.62 -0.78
CA ASP A 291 15.50 6.19 -1.94
C ASP A 291 15.65 7.30 -2.99
N TYR A 292 14.99 8.44 -2.80
CA TYR A 292 15.04 9.61 -3.68
C TYR A 292 15.69 10.80 -2.97
N PRO A 293 16.33 11.72 -3.70
CA PRO A 293 16.86 12.95 -3.11
C PRO A 293 15.75 13.74 -2.39
N LYS A 294 16.00 14.19 -1.17
CA LYS A 294 15.00 14.88 -0.32
C LYS A 294 14.29 16.03 -1.05
N GLY A 295 15.02 16.87 -1.80
CA GLY A 295 14.41 17.95 -2.56
C GLY A 295 13.50 17.49 -3.71
N GLU A 296 13.70 16.30 -4.29
CA GLU A 296 12.73 15.70 -5.23
C GLU A 296 11.48 15.22 -4.49
N VAL A 297 11.65 14.62 -3.31
CA VAL A 297 10.56 14.16 -2.44
C VAL A 297 9.66 15.32 -2.03
N GLU A 298 10.23 16.43 -1.54
CA GLU A 298 9.49 17.63 -1.13
C GLU A 298 8.64 18.19 -2.26
N ARG A 299 9.25 18.42 -3.44
CA ARG A 299 8.53 18.92 -4.63
C ARG A 299 7.40 18.00 -5.06
N ALA A 300 7.63 16.68 -5.02
CA ALA A 300 6.62 15.70 -5.37
C ALA A 300 5.45 15.71 -4.38
N LEU A 301 5.72 15.82 -3.08
CA LEU A 301 4.67 15.92 -2.05
C LEU A 301 3.87 17.22 -2.19
N GLU A 302 4.51 18.35 -2.44
CA GLU A 302 3.83 19.62 -2.72
C GLU A 302 2.92 19.54 -3.95
N LEU A 303 3.40 18.89 -5.02
CA LEU A 303 2.61 18.63 -6.22
C LEU A 303 1.39 17.76 -5.91
N ILE A 304 1.57 16.66 -5.17
CA ILE A 304 0.47 15.78 -4.75
C ILE A 304 -0.58 16.58 -3.95
N LYS A 305 -0.14 17.36 -2.96
CA LYS A 305 -1.03 18.18 -2.13
C LYS A 305 -1.81 19.23 -2.93
N ARG A 306 -1.19 19.80 -3.96
CA ARG A 306 -1.82 20.83 -4.80
C ARG A 306 -2.82 20.24 -5.80
N GLU A 307 -2.53 19.08 -6.38
CA GLU A 307 -3.26 18.54 -7.52
C GLU A 307 -4.30 17.49 -7.13
N ALA A 308 -4.02 16.64 -6.14
CA ALA A 308 -4.90 15.54 -5.75
C ALA A 308 -6.33 15.97 -5.38
N PRO A 309 -6.55 17.04 -4.57
CA PRO A 309 -7.90 17.45 -4.21
C PRO A 309 -8.75 17.92 -5.40
N LYS A 310 -8.11 18.34 -6.49
CA LYS A 310 -8.77 18.90 -7.68
C LYS A 310 -9.14 17.85 -8.72
N ARG A 311 -8.61 16.63 -8.58
CA ARG A 311 -8.74 15.58 -9.58
C ARG A 311 -10.07 14.84 -9.42
N PRO A 312 -10.97 14.87 -10.43
CA PRO A 312 -12.26 14.24 -10.35
C PRO A 312 -12.15 12.72 -10.45
N VAL A 313 -13.10 12.00 -9.89
CA VAL A 313 -13.21 10.55 -10.09
C VAL A 313 -13.53 10.29 -11.57
N GLN A 314 -12.82 9.33 -12.18
CA GLN A 314 -13.18 8.83 -13.50
C GLN A 314 -14.39 7.92 -13.38
N HIS A 315 -15.54 8.36 -13.88
CA HIS A 315 -16.75 7.55 -13.88
C HIS A 315 -16.57 6.33 -14.80
N VAL A 316 -16.88 5.15 -14.28
CA VAL A 316 -16.99 3.88 -15.00
C VAL A 316 -18.47 3.51 -15.12
N PRO A 317 -19.11 3.62 -16.30
CA PRO A 317 -20.48 3.16 -16.51
C PRO A 317 -20.62 1.65 -16.27
N GLU A 318 -21.82 1.19 -15.94
CA GLU A 318 -22.07 -0.23 -15.61
C GLU A 318 -21.64 -1.19 -16.74
N GLU A 319 -21.86 -0.82 -18.00
CA GLU A 319 -21.41 -1.59 -19.16
C GLU A 319 -19.88 -1.78 -19.17
N ASP A 320 -19.14 -0.69 -18.94
CA ASP A 320 -17.68 -0.74 -18.87
C ASP A 320 -17.22 -1.47 -17.59
N ARG A 321 -17.95 -1.37 -16.48
CA ARG A 321 -17.65 -2.10 -15.23
C ARG A 321 -17.64 -3.62 -15.47
N VAL A 322 -18.60 -4.15 -16.23
CA VAL A 322 -18.64 -5.57 -16.61
C VAL A 322 -17.41 -5.94 -17.45
N LYS A 323 -17.03 -5.10 -18.43
CA LYS A 323 -15.81 -5.30 -19.22
C LYS A 323 -14.54 -5.25 -18.38
N LEU A 324 -14.47 -4.36 -17.37
CA LEU A 324 -13.35 -4.31 -16.43
C LEU A 324 -13.23 -5.62 -15.62
N GLN A 325 -14.35 -6.18 -15.17
CA GLN A 325 -14.39 -7.46 -14.48
C GLN A 325 -13.93 -8.62 -15.37
N GLU A 326 -14.38 -8.64 -16.63
CA GLU A 326 -13.97 -9.64 -17.62
C GLU A 326 -12.45 -9.57 -17.88
N MET A 327 -11.92 -8.37 -18.17
CA MET A 327 -10.48 -8.19 -18.33
C MET A 327 -9.71 -8.59 -17.07
N ALA A 328 -10.16 -8.21 -15.88
CA ALA A 328 -9.51 -8.60 -14.62
C ALA A 328 -9.44 -10.13 -14.48
N LYS A 329 -10.49 -10.87 -14.86
CA LYS A 329 -10.48 -12.34 -14.87
C LYS A 329 -9.47 -12.91 -15.89
N ILE A 330 -9.39 -12.32 -17.09
CA ILE A 330 -8.42 -12.72 -18.12
C ILE A 330 -6.99 -12.58 -17.59
N PHE A 331 -6.62 -11.40 -17.09
CA PHE A 331 -5.28 -11.17 -16.53
C PHE A 331 -5.00 -12.06 -15.32
N THR A 332 -5.96 -12.23 -14.42
CA THR A 332 -5.81 -13.09 -13.23
C THR A 332 -5.56 -14.55 -13.63
N SER A 333 -6.26 -15.04 -14.67
CA SER A 333 -6.09 -16.42 -15.15
C SER A 333 -4.69 -16.68 -15.72
N CYS A 334 -4.12 -15.70 -16.45
CA CYS A 334 -2.75 -15.80 -16.97
C CYS A 334 -1.70 -15.67 -15.85
N TRP A 335 -1.98 -14.83 -14.85
CA TRP A 335 -1.12 -14.57 -13.70
C TRP A 335 -0.96 -15.80 -12.81
N GLY A 336 -2.08 -16.44 -12.44
CA GLY A 336 -2.11 -17.52 -11.46
C GLY A 336 -1.16 -18.67 -11.79
N SER A 337 -1.25 -19.22 -12.99
CA SER A 337 -0.41 -20.33 -13.45
C SER A 337 1.08 -19.97 -13.50
N SER A 338 1.41 -18.73 -13.87
CA SER A 338 2.80 -18.29 -13.99
C SER A 338 3.44 -18.12 -12.61
N ILE A 339 2.69 -17.59 -11.64
CA ILE A 339 3.20 -17.39 -10.28
C ILE A 339 3.30 -18.70 -9.50
N GLU A 340 2.34 -19.61 -9.65
CA GLU A 340 2.45 -20.96 -9.08
C GLU A 340 3.73 -21.66 -9.54
N ALA A 341 4.05 -21.59 -10.83
CA ALA A 341 5.26 -22.17 -11.38
C ALA A 341 6.56 -21.46 -10.91
N LEU A 342 6.49 -20.18 -10.54
CA LEU A 342 7.64 -19.41 -10.04
C LEU A 342 7.81 -19.47 -8.52
N GLU A 343 6.92 -20.12 -7.77
CA GLU A 343 6.91 -20.13 -6.30
C GLU A 343 8.30 -20.41 -5.72
N SER A 344 8.93 -21.50 -6.17
CA SER A 344 10.23 -21.95 -5.64
C SER A 344 11.32 -20.88 -5.84
N HIS A 345 11.37 -20.26 -7.02
CA HIS A 345 12.35 -19.21 -7.33
C HIS A 345 12.13 -17.98 -6.44
N ILE A 346 10.87 -17.56 -6.31
CA ILE A 346 10.48 -16.39 -5.52
C ILE A 346 10.83 -16.60 -4.06
N ASN A 347 10.44 -17.73 -3.47
CA ASN A 347 10.69 -18.04 -2.07
C ASN A 347 12.19 -18.15 -1.77
N THR A 348 12.95 -18.78 -2.66
CA THR A 348 14.41 -18.92 -2.50
C THR A 348 15.11 -17.56 -2.56
N LEU A 349 14.72 -16.66 -3.44
CA LEU A 349 15.32 -15.31 -3.50
C LEU A 349 14.86 -14.39 -2.37
N ALA A 350 13.59 -14.52 -1.95
CA ALA A 350 13.02 -13.69 -0.89
C ALA A 350 13.70 -13.89 0.48
N GLN A 351 14.39 -15.02 0.68
CA GLN A 351 15.15 -15.28 1.90
C GLN A 351 16.38 -14.36 2.02
N TYR A 352 17.01 -14.01 0.90
CA TYR A 352 18.17 -13.11 0.82
C TYR A 352 17.79 -11.63 0.71
N THR A 353 16.50 -11.31 0.74
CA THR A 353 16.03 -9.92 0.79
C THR A 353 16.07 -9.42 2.23
N PRO A 354 16.85 -8.36 2.54
CA PRO A 354 17.03 -7.90 3.90
C PRO A 354 15.75 -7.29 4.47
N SER A 355 15.65 -7.29 5.79
CA SER A 355 14.57 -6.60 6.48
C SER A 355 14.91 -5.13 6.65
N ARG A 356 13.91 -4.25 6.53
CA ARG A 356 14.05 -2.79 6.75
C ARG A 356 13.29 -2.25 7.95
N ARG A 357 12.46 -3.09 8.57
CA ARG A 357 11.76 -2.82 9.83
C ARG A 357 11.59 -4.10 10.63
N GLU A 358 11.38 -3.93 11.93
CA GLU A 358 10.85 -4.98 12.78
C GLU A 358 9.46 -5.40 12.28
N ARG A 359 9.28 -6.70 12.07
CA ARG A 359 8.02 -7.29 11.64
C ARG A 359 7.77 -8.55 12.46
N LEU A 360 6.53 -8.75 12.87
CA LEU A 360 6.06 -10.04 13.34
C LEU A 360 6.12 -11.02 12.16
N GLN A 361 6.91 -12.08 12.31
CA GLN A 361 6.85 -13.20 11.40
C GLN A 361 5.46 -13.85 11.53
N HIS A 362 4.69 -13.86 10.45
CA HIS A 362 3.43 -14.61 10.39
C HIS A 362 3.70 -16.12 10.19
N ILE A 363 4.60 -16.70 11.00
CA ILE A 363 4.80 -18.15 11.05
C ILE A 363 3.94 -18.65 12.22
N GLY A 364 2.86 -19.36 11.90
CA GLY A 364 1.91 -19.92 12.89
C GLY A 364 0.50 -19.35 12.80
N LEU A 365 -0.34 -19.71 13.79
CA LEU A 365 -1.81 -19.61 13.91
C LEU A 365 -2.52 -18.29 13.50
N PHE A 366 -1.77 -17.25 13.12
CA PHE A 366 -2.21 -15.90 12.79
C PHE A 366 -1.65 -15.39 11.45
N GLY A 367 -1.07 -16.27 10.63
CA GLY A 367 -0.65 -15.95 9.27
C GLY A 367 -1.82 -16.10 8.31
N TYR A 368 -2.28 -14.97 7.77
CA TYR A 368 -3.15 -14.99 6.61
C TYR A 368 -2.34 -15.55 5.44
N CYS A 369 -2.69 -16.74 4.95
CA CYS A 369 -2.12 -17.29 3.73
C CYS A 369 -2.47 -16.37 2.57
N ARG A 370 -1.49 -15.59 2.11
CA ARG A 370 -1.53 -14.88 0.84
C ARG A 370 -1.03 -15.87 -0.21
N GLY A 371 -1.95 -16.72 -0.68
CA GLY A 371 -1.67 -17.74 -1.69
C GLY A 371 -2.33 -17.37 -3.00
N VAL A 372 -1.58 -17.47 -4.09
CA VAL A 372 -2.14 -17.57 -5.44
C VAL A 372 -2.35 -19.06 -5.66
N GLY A 373 -3.59 -19.50 -5.75
CA GLY A 373 -3.90 -20.94 -5.80
C GLY A 373 -3.45 -21.71 -4.56
N THR A 374 -2.56 -22.69 -4.73
CA THR A 374 -2.11 -23.61 -3.66
C THR A 374 -0.78 -23.21 -3.01
N VAL A 375 -0.07 -22.21 -3.54
CA VAL A 375 1.30 -21.88 -3.15
C VAL A 375 1.38 -20.83 -2.03
N LYS A 376 2.47 -20.86 -1.24
CA LYS A 376 2.72 -19.87 -0.18
C LYS A 376 3.79 -18.88 -0.64
N LEU A 377 3.39 -17.63 -0.85
CA LEU A 377 4.27 -16.58 -1.34
C LEU A 377 4.72 -15.64 -0.22
N PRO A 378 5.88 -14.96 -0.38
CA PRO A 378 6.29 -13.92 0.55
C PRO A 378 5.39 -12.68 0.40
N ARG A 379 5.47 -11.74 1.35
CA ARG A 379 4.73 -10.47 1.23
C ARG A 379 5.14 -9.70 -0.03
N ALA A 380 4.25 -8.83 -0.53
CA ALA A 380 4.41 -8.08 -1.78
C ALA A 380 5.77 -7.39 -1.98
N ILE A 381 6.39 -6.84 -0.93
CA ILE A 381 7.72 -6.22 -1.01
C ILE A 381 8.78 -7.26 -1.37
N LYS A 382 8.88 -8.34 -0.59
CA LYS A 382 9.86 -9.41 -0.84
C LYS A 382 9.58 -10.16 -2.15
N PHE A 383 8.31 -10.35 -2.49
CA PHE A 383 7.90 -10.89 -3.80
C PHE A 383 8.43 -10.04 -4.96
N THR A 384 8.21 -8.73 -4.89
CA THR A 384 8.65 -7.79 -5.94
C THR A 384 10.18 -7.71 -5.97
N ALA A 385 10.83 -7.65 -4.80
CA ALA A 385 12.28 -7.65 -4.68
C ALA A 385 12.92 -8.88 -5.33
N ALA A 386 12.41 -10.08 -5.06
CA ALA A 386 12.91 -11.33 -5.60
C ALA A 386 12.90 -11.33 -7.14
N LEU A 387 11.76 -10.97 -7.73
CA LEU A 387 11.57 -10.97 -9.19
C LEU A 387 12.41 -9.89 -9.89
N TYR A 388 12.47 -8.67 -9.33
CA TYR A 388 13.37 -7.65 -9.83
C TYR A 388 14.86 -8.04 -9.72
N SER A 389 15.23 -8.83 -8.70
CA SER A 389 16.63 -9.24 -8.46
C SER A 389 17.17 -10.25 -9.47
N ILE A 390 16.30 -11.01 -10.14
CA ILE A 390 16.68 -11.82 -11.31
C ILE A 390 16.45 -11.10 -12.64
N GLY A 391 16.04 -9.83 -12.59
CA GLY A 391 15.74 -9.04 -13.78
C GLY A 391 14.47 -9.46 -14.49
N VAL A 392 13.48 -9.98 -13.76
CA VAL A 392 12.15 -10.33 -14.30
C VAL A 392 11.10 -9.52 -13.55
N PRO A 393 10.94 -8.21 -13.84
CA PRO A 393 9.94 -7.39 -13.18
C PRO A 393 8.54 -8.03 -13.25
N PRO A 394 7.81 -8.19 -12.13
CA PRO A 394 6.51 -8.85 -12.09
C PRO A 394 5.45 -8.19 -12.98
N GLU A 395 5.60 -6.92 -13.31
CA GLU A 395 4.74 -6.21 -14.25
C GLU A 395 4.72 -6.85 -15.65
N LEU A 396 5.80 -7.55 -16.02
CA LEU A 396 5.97 -8.15 -17.34
C LEU A 396 5.48 -9.61 -17.39
N ILE A 397 5.20 -10.22 -16.23
CA ILE A 397 4.73 -11.61 -16.14
C ILE A 397 3.24 -11.63 -16.41
N ALA A 398 2.79 -12.48 -17.33
CA ALA A 398 1.41 -12.67 -17.77
C ALA A 398 0.71 -11.46 -18.43
N THR A 399 1.25 -10.24 -18.28
CA THR A 399 0.65 -9.03 -18.87
C THR A 399 0.63 -9.08 -20.40
N GLY A 400 1.66 -9.63 -21.05
CA GLY A 400 1.71 -9.69 -22.52
C GLY A 400 0.68 -10.66 -23.14
N ARG A 401 0.55 -11.87 -22.60
CA ARG A 401 -0.53 -12.80 -22.99
C ARG A 401 -1.90 -12.22 -22.64
N GLY A 402 -2.04 -11.57 -21.49
CA GLY A 402 -3.27 -10.87 -21.12
C GLY A 402 -3.66 -9.78 -22.14
N LEU A 403 -2.70 -8.95 -22.55
CA LEU A 403 -2.89 -7.94 -23.61
C LEU A 403 -3.28 -8.56 -24.96
N THR A 404 -2.69 -9.70 -25.30
CA THR A 404 -3.03 -10.43 -26.53
C THR A 404 -4.48 -10.88 -26.51
N ARG A 405 -4.94 -11.51 -25.42
CA ARG A 405 -6.32 -11.97 -25.25
C ARG A 405 -7.33 -10.81 -25.23
N VAL A 406 -7.04 -9.76 -24.47
CA VAL A 406 -7.89 -8.55 -24.41
C VAL A 406 -8.02 -7.88 -25.77
N ARG A 407 -6.97 -7.91 -26.60
CA ARG A 407 -7.02 -7.42 -27.99
C ARG A 407 -7.90 -8.32 -28.87
N GLU A 408 -7.79 -9.64 -28.75
CA GLU A 408 -8.62 -10.61 -29.49
C GLU A 408 -10.10 -10.47 -29.16
N GLU A 409 -10.43 -10.14 -27.91
CA GLU A 409 -11.80 -9.90 -27.44
C GLU A 409 -12.29 -8.46 -27.69
N GLY A 410 -11.48 -7.60 -28.31
CA GLY A 410 -11.86 -6.21 -28.64
C GLY A 410 -11.94 -5.27 -27.43
N LEU A 411 -11.39 -5.66 -26.28
CA LEU A 411 -11.45 -4.94 -25.01
C LEU A 411 -10.29 -3.94 -24.82
N LEU A 412 -9.28 -3.96 -25.71
CA LEU A 412 -8.09 -3.10 -25.61
C LEU A 412 -8.39 -1.59 -25.51
N PRO A 413 -9.34 -1.00 -26.27
CA PRO A 413 -9.67 0.42 -26.12
C PRO A 413 -10.23 0.78 -24.74
N VAL A 414 -10.93 -0.16 -24.09
CA VAL A 414 -11.46 0.02 -22.73
C VAL A 414 -10.32 -0.06 -21.72
N LEU A 415 -9.38 -1.00 -21.91
CA LEU A 415 -8.17 -1.07 -21.09
C LEU A 415 -7.37 0.23 -21.13
N ASP A 416 -7.07 0.75 -22.34
CA ASP A 416 -6.27 1.97 -22.51
C ASP A 416 -6.97 3.20 -21.88
N ARG A 417 -8.31 3.24 -21.88
CA ARG A 417 -9.11 4.30 -21.24
C ARG A 417 -9.01 4.29 -19.71
N TYR A 418 -9.06 3.11 -19.09
CA TYR A 418 -9.11 3.00 -17.62
C TYR A 418 -7.75 2.68 -16.99
N TYR A 419 -6.74 2.33 -17.78
CA TYR A 419 -5.35 2.23 -17.37
C TYR A 419 -4.44 3.09 -18.26
N PRO A 420 -4.60 4.43 -18.25
CA PRO A 420 -3.79 5.32 -19.08
C PRO A 420 -2.27 5.21 -18.82
N ALA A 421 -1.88 4.87 -17.58
CA ALA A 421 -0.47 4.72 -17.23
C ALA A 421 0.15 3.37 -17.66
N LEU A 422 -0.61 2.43 -18.23
CA LEU A 422 -0.12 1.07 -18.50
C LEU A 422 1.16 1.05 -19.32
N ARG A 423 1.21 1.83 -20.41
CA ARG A 423 2.40 1.95 -21.26
C ARG A 423 3.60 2.44 -20.46
N ALA A 424 3.42 3.51 -19.71
CA ALA A 424 4.49 4.15 -18.95
C ALA A 424 4.96 3.28 -17.76
N ASP A 425 4.07 2.50 -17.14
CA ASP A 425 4.40 1.53 -16.10
C ASP A 425 5.20 0.34 -16.66
N LEU A 426 4.80 -0.20 -17.82
CA LEU A 426 5.54 -1.25 -18.52
C LEU A 426 6.92 -0.78 -18.98
N GLU A 427 7.01 0.44 -19.52
CA GLU A 427 8.29 1.05 -19.88
C GLU A 427 9.17 1.31 -18.65
N HIS A 428 8.59 1.67 -17.51
CA HIS A 428 9.34 1.86 -16.28
C HIS A 428 9.92 0.52 -15.79
N ALA A 429 9.07 -0.51 -15.68
CA ALA A 429 9.51 -1.84 -15.27
C ALA A 429 10.55 -2.42 -16.24
N GLY A 430 10.33 -2.26 -17.55
CA GLY A 430 11.21 -2.78 -18.60
C GLY A 430 12.63 -2.19 -18.61
N LYS A 431 12.89 -1.07 -17.93
CA LYS A 431 14.27 -0.56 -17.69
C LYS A 431 15.12 -1.56 -16.90
N TYR A 432 14.48 -2.41 -16.11
CA TYR A 432 15.12 -3.36 -15.19
C TYR A 432 14.99 -4.82 -15.65
N LEU A 433 14.41 -5.04 -16.83
CA LEU A 433 14.35 -6.36 -17.47
C LEU A 433 15.74 -6.83 -17.89
N ASN A 434 16.10 -8.06 -17.52
CA ASN A 434 17.27 -8.77 -17.99
C ASN A 434 16.85 -9.92 -18.91
N ARG A 435 16.85 -9.66 -20.23
CA ARG A 435 16.48 -10.65 -21.25
C ARG A 435 17.40 -11.86 -21.27
N GLU A 436 18.69 -11.69 -20.98
CA GLU A 436 19.63 -12.82 -20.96
C GLU A 436 19.27 -13.83 -19.88
N ASN A 437 18.96 -13.36 -18.66
CA ASN A 437 18.53 -14.24 -17.58
C ASN A 437 17.24 -14.99 -17.95
N VAL A 438 16.27 -14.31 -18.57
CA VAL A 438 15.04 -14.94 -19.06
C VAL A 438 15.37 -16.01 -20.09
N GLU A 439 16.24 -15.73 -21.07
CA GLU A 439 16.64 -16.70 -22.10
C GLU A 439 17.37 -17.92 -21.51
N LEU A 440 18.26 -17.71 -20.54
CA LEU A 440 18.97 -18.80 -19.86
C LEU A 440 18.00 -19.68 -19.05
N ALA A 441 17.09 -19.07 -18.29
CA ALA A 441 16.10 -19.79 -17.51
C ALA A 441 15.07 -20.53 -18.40
N ALA A 442 14.67 -19.92 -19.51
CA ALA A 442 13.73 -20.50 -20.48
C ALA A 442 14.26 -21.78 -21.13
N ARG A 443 15.57 -22.01 -21.18
CA ARG A 443 16.15 -23.28 -21.65
C ARG A 443 15.85 -24.46 -20.71
N LYS A 444 15.58 -24.19 -19.44
CA LYS A 444 15.37 -25.20 -18.39
C LYS A 444 13.90 -25.34 -18.02
N GLU A 445 13.16 -24.23 -18.00
CA GLU A 445 11.82 -24.17 -17.42
C GLU A 445 10.80 -23.51 -18.35
N ASN A 446 9.62 -24.14 -18.48
CA ASN A 446 8.57 -23.68 -19.39
C ASN A 446 7.99 -22.31 -19.00
N VAL A 447 7.92 -21.98 -17.71
CA VAL A 447 7.36 -20.69 -17.25
C VAL A 447 8.14 -19.49 -17.81
N PHE A 448 9.45 -19.60 -17.97
CA PHE A 448 10.26 -18.54 -18.56
C PHE A 448 10.10 -18.45 -20.09
N GLN A 449 9.72 -19.53 -20.77
CA GLN A 449 9.29 -19.46 -22.18
C GLN A 449 7.98 -18.68 -22.32
N GLU A 450 7.06 -18.83 -21.36
CA GLU A 450 5.84 -18.04 -21.32
C GLU A 450 6.11 -16.56 -21.02
N ILE A 451 7.00 -16.27 -20.06
CA ILE A 451 7.45 -14.90 -19.77
C ILE A 451 8.09 -14.26 -21.01
N LYS A 452 8.87 -15.03 -21.78
CA LYS A 452 9.42 -14.53 -23.04
C LYS A 452 8.33 -14.11 -24.03
N LYS A 453 7.27 -14.92 -24.18
CA LYS A 453 6.09 -14.56 -25.00
C LYS A 453 5.39 -13.32 -24.44
N ASP A 454 5.31 -13.18 -23.12
CA ASP A 454 4.74 -12.00 -22.49
C ASP A 454 5.55 -10.74 -22.85
N ILE A 455 6.89 -10.80 -22.78
CA ILE A 455 7.78 -9.69 -23.15
C ILE A 455 7.63 -9.33 -24.64
N GLU A 456 7.60 -10.31 -25.54
CA GLU A 456 7.43 -10.08 -26.99
C GLU A 456 6.08 -9.43 -27.31
N ALA A 457 5.01 -9.86 -26.64
CA ALA A 457 3.69 -9.25 -26.80
C ALA A 457 3.65 -7.81 -26.23
N ILE A 458 4.37 -7.55 -25.13
CA ILE A 458 4.52 -6.20 -24.58
C ILE A 458 5.33 -5.31 -25.52
N ASP A 459 6.43 -5.80 -26.10
CA ASP A 459 7.21 -5.06 -27.10
C ASP A 459 6.34 -4.64 -28.29
N ALA A 460 5.49 -5.56 -28.77
CA ALA A 460 4.55 -5.29 -29.85
C ALA A 460 3.47 -4.27 -29.44
N TYR A 461 2.97 -4.33 -28.21
CA TYR A 461 2.00 -3.35 -27.68
C TYR A 461 2.61 -1.95 -27.53
N LEU A 462 3.86 -1.86 -27.06
CA LEU A 462 4.58 -0.60 -26.89
C LEU A 462 5.11 -0.03 -28.21
N GLY A 463 5.34 -0.87 -29.21
CA GLY A 463 5.95 -0.49 -30.49
C GLY A 463 7.47 -0.35 -30.43
N THR A 464 8.09 -0.51 -29.25
CA THR A 464 9.54 -0.50 -29.06
C THR A 464 9.96 -1.59 -28.07
N PRO A 465 11.08 -2.29 -28.31
CA PRO A 465 11.56 -3.31 -27.37
C PRO A 465 11.89 -2.74 -25.99
N LEU A 466 11.46 -3.45 -24.94
CA LEU A 466 11.84 -3.18 -23.56
C LEU A 466 13.32 -3.49 -23.31
N GLY A 467 13.96 -2.66 -22.49
CA GLY A 467 15.31 -2.91 -21.99
C GLY A 467 15.94 -1.69 -21.30
N PRO A 468 17.18 -1.85 -20.84
CA PRO A 468 17.95 -0.79 -20.20
C PRO A 468 18.08 0.47 -21.07
N ARG A 469 17.68 1.63 -20.54
CA ARG A 469 17.73 2.92 -21.26
C ARG A 469 18.91 3.85 -20.87
N GLN A 470 19.62 3.56 -19.79
CA GLN A 470 20.65 4.45 -19.21
C GLN A 470 21.80 3.61 -18.64
N PRO A 471 23.01 4.16 -18.45
CA PRO A 471 24.14 3.44 -17.86
C PRO A 471 23.80 2.75 -16.54
N ARG A 472 23.07 3.41 -15.64
CA ARG A 472 22.63 2.79 -14.38
C ARG A 472 21.72 1.57 -14.59
N HIS A 473 20.88 1.58 -15.62
CA HIS A 473 20.03 0.42 -15.96
C HIS A 473 20.89 -0.75 -16.47
N MET A 474 21.98 -0.47 -17.19
CA MET A 474 22.95 -1.51 -17.58
C MET A 474 23.67 -2.09 -16.36
N VAL A 475 24.02 -1.26 -15.38
CA VAL A 475 24.59 -1.73 -14.10
C VAL A 475 23.60 -2.64 -13.38
N HIS A 476 22.33 -2.25 -13.28
CA HIS A 476 21.28 -3.12 -12.71
C HIS A 476 21.21 -4.46 -13.45
N ARG A 477 21.19 -4.44 -14.78
CA ARG A 477 21.19 -5.66 -15.60
C ARG A 477 22.39 -6.55 -15.27
N ASN A 478 23.59 -5.99 -15.09
CA ASN A 478 24.77 -6.78 -14.74
C ASN A 478 24.66 -7.38 -13.34
N LEU A 479 24.17 -6.62 -12.36
CA LEU A 479 23.92 -7.12 -11.01
C LEU A 479 22.92 -8.27 -11.02
N THR A 480 21.83 -8.18 -11.79
CA THR A 480 20.87 -9.27 -11.87
C THR A 480 21.43 -10.51 -12.57
N SER A 481 22.35 -10.36 -13.54
CA SER A 481 23.11 -11.50 -14.09
C SER A 481 24.00 -12.14 -13.02
N THR A 482 24.71 -11.34 -12.22
CA THR A 482 25.53 -11.84 -11.11
C THR A 482 24.69 -12.61 -10.09
N ILE A 483 23.57 -12.03 -9.64
CA ILE A 483 22.63 -12.70 -8.72
C ILE A 483 22.15 -14.03 -9.32
N PHE A 484 21.74 -14.04 -10.58
CA PHE A 484 21.27 -15.25 -11.26
C PHE A 484 22.32 -16.38 -11.31
N HIS A 485 23.60 -16.05 -11.46
CA HIS A 485 24.68 -17.02 -11.44
C HIS A 485 25.07 -17.46 -10.03
N ARG A 486 25.15 -16.54 -9.06
CA ARG A 486 25.43 -16.87 -7.64
C ARG A 486 24.38 -17.82 -7.06
N MET A 487 23.12 -17.66 -7.46
CA MET A 487 22.04 -18.55 -7.05
C MET A 487 22.17 -19.99 -7.59
N GLN A 488 23.10 -20.24 -8.52
CA GLN A 488 23.41 -21.56 -9.05
C GLN A 488 24.65 -22.19 -8.42
N GLU A 489 25.35 -21.46 -7.54
CA GLU A 489 26.50 -21.98 -6.80
C GLU A 489 26.04 -22.92 -5.67
N ASP A 490 26.88 -23.88 -5.31
CA ASP A 490 26.66 -24.79 -4.19
C ASP A 490 27.93 -24.88 -3.32
N PRO A 491 27.93 -24.31 -2.09
CA PRO A 491 26.82 -23.60 -1.44
C PRO A 491 26.65 -22.17 -1.98
N VAL A 492 25.43 -21.63 -1.88
CA VAL A 492 25.13 -20.22 -2.21
C VAL A 492 25.76 -19.28 -1.17
N ASP A 493 26.53 -18.30 -1.63
CA ASP A 493 27.04 -17.20 -0.80
C ASP A 493 25.91 -16.20 -0.46
N ALA A 494 25.29 -16.40 0.71
CA ALA A 494 24.14 -15.62 1.16
C ALA A 494 24.46 -14.12 1.33
N GLU A 495 25.64 -13.77 1.85
CA GLU A 495 26.02 -12.38 2.10
C GLU A 495 26.22 -11.63 0.79
N ALA A 496 26.87 -12.26 -0.18
CA ALA A 496 27.11 -11.64 -1.47
C ALA A 496 25.83 -11.52 -2.31
N VAL A 497 24.91 -12.50 -2.24
CA VAL A 497 23.59 -12.38 -2.88
C VAL A 497 22.77 -11.24 -2.24
N GLU A 498 22.73 -11.16 -0.91
CA GLU A 498 22.03 -10.07 -0.22
C GLU A 498 22.61 -8.70 -0.62
N HIS A 499 23.94 -8.57 -0.66
CA HIS A 499 24.63 -7.36 -1.10
C HIS A 499 24.22 -6.94 -2.51
N ASP A 500 24.30 -7.86 -3.49
CA ASP A 500 23.96 -7.57 -4.88
C ASP A 500 22.46 -7.23 -5.05
N ILE A 501 21.57 -7.86 -4.28
CA ILE A 501 20.14 -7.52 -4.22
C ILE A 501 19.95 -6.07 -3.77
N VAL A 502 20.68 -5.65 -2.73
CA VAL A 502 20.62 -4.27 -2.22
C VAL A 502 21.16 -3.28 -3.24
N GLU A 503 22.31 -3.54 -3.86
CA GLU A 503 22.85 -2.64 -4.90
C GLU A 503 21.87 -2.48 -6.08
N ALA A 504 21.26 -3.59 -6.53
CA ALA A 504 20.24 -3.53 -7.56
C ALA A 504 19.01 -2.72 -7.07
N ALA A 505 18.62 -2.88 -5.81
CA ALA A 505 17.52 -2.13 -5.19
C ALA A 505 17.76 -0.63 -5.17
N VAL A 506 18.99 -0.19 -4.88
CA VAL A 506 19.38 1.23 -4.89
C VAL A 506 19.21 1.82 -6.29
N ILE A 507 19.56 1.08 -7.34
CA ILE A 507 19.42 1.56 -8.73
C ILE A 507 17.96 1.72 -9.13
N ARG A 508 17.10 0.76 -8.75
CA ARG A 508 15.65 0.80 -9.02
C ARG A 508 14.86 1.63 -8.00
N ARG A 509 15.52 2.19 -6.99
CA ARG A 509 14.98 3.14 -6.00
C ARG A 509 13.84 2.56 -5.15
N SER A 510 13.93 1.27 -4.86
CA SER A 510 13.02 0.52 -3.99
C SER A 510 13.55 -0.89 -3.81
N LEU A 511 13.42 -1.46 -2.62
CA LEU A 511 13.67 -2.88 -2.40
C LEU A 511 12.64 -3.72 -3.18
N GLY A 512 11.36 -3.36 -3.07
CA GLY A 512 10.26 -4.05 -3.75
C GLY A 512 8.93 -3.34 -3.66
#